data_AF-A0A2A2DMV0-F1
#
_entry.id   AF-A0A2A2DMV0-F1
#
_cell.length_a   1.000
_cell.length_b   1.000
_cell.length_c   1.000
_cell.angle_alpha   90.00
_cell.angle_beta   90.00
_cell.angle_gamma   90.00
#
_symmetry.space_group_name_H-M   'P 1'
#
loop_
_entity.id
_entity.type
_entity.pdbx_description
1 polymer ?
#
loop_
_entity_poly.entity_id
_entity_poly.type
_entity_poly.pdbx_seq_one_letter_code
_entity_poly.pdbx_strand_id
1 'polypeptide(L)'
;MSLSENRHLLAQILDGKSPSMVLNTMLEAVDGLDKYALADIFLEEYNRLDSRILPIIWHWKSAKSIRGISDQEFDEAVLAQMRSAGYKLRATKNIE
;
A
#
# COMPACT_ATOMS: atom_id res chain seq x y z
N MET A 1 -7.39 -6.04 14.90
CA MET A 1 -7.35 -7.15 13.93
C MET A 1 -6.02 -7.88 14.04
N SER A 2 -5.95 -9.14 13.66
CA SER A 2 -4.68 -9.88 13.54
C SER A 2 -3.92 -9.47 12.26
N LEU A 3 -2.60 -9.62 12.24
CA LEU A 3 -1.78 -9.34 11.05
C LEU A 3 -2.19 -10.19 9.84
N SER A 4 -2.65 -11.43 10.06
CA SER A 4 -3.14 -12.33 9.00
C SER A 4 -4.41 -11.84 8.32
N GLU A 5 -5.35 -11.23 9.07
CA GLU A 5 -6.55 -10.62 8.48
C GLU A 5 -6.19 -9.40 7.63
N ASN A 6 -5.13 -8.66 8.01
CA ASN A 6 -4.67 -7.49 7.27
C ASN A 6 -3.93 -7.84 5.98
N ARG A 7 -3.24 -8.99 5.88
CA ARG A 7 -2.62 -9.41 4.58
C ARG A 7 -3.67 -9.60 3.48
N HIS A 8 -4.90 -10.00 3.83
CA HIS A 8 -6.01 -10.08 2.85
C HIS A 8 -6.44 -8.71 2.33
N LEU A 9 -6.18 -7.62 3.07
CA LEU A 9 -6.44 -6.26 2.58
C LEU A 9 -5.50 -5.91 1.44
N LEU A 10 -4.22 -6.34 1.51
CA LEU A 10 -3.24 -6.08 0.45
C LEU A 10 -3.68 -6.68 -0.88
N ALA A 11 -4.20 -7.91 -0.90
CA ALA A 11 -4.72 -8.54 -2.13
C ALA A 11 -5.72 -7.65 -2.90
N GLN A 12 -6.48 -6.79 -2.21
CA GLN A 12 -7.45 -5.88 -2.84
C GLN A 12 -6.81 -4.80 -3.72
N ILE A 13 -5.52 -4.50 -3.55
CA ILE A 13 -4.77 -3.58 -4.43
C ILE A 13 -4.67 -4.19 -5.83
N LEU A 14 -4.47 -5.51 -5.94
CA LEU A 14 -4.47 -6.21 -7.22
C LEU A 14 -5.86 -6.22 -7.86
N ASP A 15 -6.91 -6.16 -7.04
CA ASP A 15 -8.31 -6.03 -7.48
C ASP A 15 -8.70 -4.59 -7.85
N GLY A 16 -7.78 -3.64 -7.77
CA GLY A 16 -7.97 -2.26 -8.23
C GLY A 16 -8.30 -1.26 -7.13
N LYS A 17 -8.22 -1.64 -5.85
CA LYS A 17 -8.29 -0.66 -4.76
C LYS A 17 -7.03 0.20 -4.69
N SER A 18 -7.18 1.44 -4.24
CA SER A 18 -6.04 2.33 -4.05
C SER A 18 -5.12 1.82 -2.91
N PRO A 19 -3.80 1.80 -3.13
CA PRO A 19 -2.84 1.50 -2.08
C PRO A 19 -3.04 2.34 -0.80
N SER A 20 -3.25 3.64 -0.94
CA SER A 20 -3.47 4.60 0.15
C SER A 20 -4.64 4.19 1.04
N MET A 21 -5.79 3.84 0.45
CA MET A 21 -6.96 3.39 1.19
C MET A 21 -6.67 2.10 1.96
N VAL A 22 -6.08 1.12 1.28
CA VAL A 22 -5.78 -0.21 1.87
C VAL A 22 -4.80 -0.06 3.04
N LEU A 23 -3.71 0.68 2.83
CA LEU A 23 -2.65 0.84 3.82
C LEU A 23 -3.08 1.73 4.99
N ASN A 24 -3.89 2.77 4.77
CA ASN A 24 -4.47 3.56 5.87
C ASN A 24 -5.41 2.71 6.71
N THR A 25 -6.22 1.85 6.08
CA THR A 25 -7.09 0.92 6.79
C THR A 25 -6.28 0.01 7.72
N MET A 26 -5.14 -0.52 7.24
CA MET A 26 -4.23 -1.33 8.06
C MET A 26 -3.64 -0.54 9.24
N LEU A 27 -3.16 0.69 8.98
CA LEU A 27 -2.59 1.57 10.02
C LEU A 27 -3.59 1.95 11.11
N GLU A 28 -4.86 2.09 10.75
CA GLU A 28 -5.93 2.41 11.71
C GLU A 28 -6.41 1.16 12.48
N ALA A 29 -6.43 -0.01 11.83
CA ALA A 29 -6.97 -1.24 12.41
C ALA A 29 -5.99 -2.03 13.31
N VAL A 30 -4.68 -1.78 13.16
CA VAL A 30 -3.62 -2.46 13.93
C VAL A 30 -2.95 -1.46 14.86
N ASP A 31 -3.20 -1.64 16.16
CA ASP A 31 -2.53 -0.84 17.18
C ASP A 31 -1.02 -1.11 17.18
N GLY A 32 -0.22 -0.05 17.33
CA GLY A 32 1.24 -0.12 17.25
C GLY A 32 1.85 -0.36 15.86
N LEU A 33 1.05 -0.52 14.79
CA LEU A 33 1.59 -0.60 13.43
C LEU A 33 2.02 0.79 12.94
N ASP A 34 3.30 0.93 12.60
CA ASP A 34 3.85 2.12 11.98
C ASP A 34 4.14 1.93 10.48
N LYS A 35 4.58 3.01 9.81
CA LYS A 35 4.87 2.99 8.37
C LYS A 35 6.09 2.14 8.01
N TYR A 36 7.03 1.91 8.92
CA TYR A 36 8.22 1.11 8.65
C TYR A 36 7.87 -0.37 8.66
N ALA A 37 7.21 -0.83 9.72
CA ALA A 37 6.68 -2.19 9.82
C ALA A 37 5.67 -2.48 8.70
N LEU A 38 4.82 -1.51 8.34
CA LEU A 38 3.91 -1.64 7.21
C LEU A 38 4.66 -1.85 5.88
N ALA A 39 5.75 -1.13 5.66
CA ALA A 39 6.55 -1.26 4.44
C ALA A 39 7.21 -2.64 4.34
N ASP A 40 7.68 -3.19 5.45
CA ASP A 40 8.25 -4.54 5.51
C ASP A 40 7.18 -5.60 5.20
N ILE A 41 5.99 -5.50 5.80
CA ILE A 41 4.85 -6.38 5.49
C ILE A 41 4.47 -6.29 4.01
N PHE A 42 4.47 -5.07 3.44
CA PHE A 42 4.16 -4.85 2.03
C PHE A 42 5.17 -5.55 1.11
N LEU A 43 6.47 -5.47 1.42
CA LEU A 43 7.52 -6.16 0.67
C LEU A 43 7.45 -7.68 0.79
N GLU A 44 7.14 -8.20 1.99
CA GLU A 44 6.94 -9.63 2.21
C GLU A 44 5.81 -10.18 1.32
N GLU A 45 4.67 -9.48 1.30
CA GLU A 45 3.50 -9.88 0.52
C GLU A 45 3.76 -9.76 -0.99
N TYR A 46 4.41 -8.66 -1.40
CA TYR A 46 4.74 -8.39 -2.79
C TYR A 46 6.21 -8.67 -3.11
N ASN A 47 6.61 -9.94 -2.96
CA ASN A 47 8.00 -10.41 -3.11
C ASN A 47 8.74 -10.07 -4.42
N ARG A 48 8.06 -9.63 -5.49
CA ARG A 48 8.67 -9.14 -6.74
C ARG A 48 9.06 -7.66 -6.70
N LEU A 49 8.61 -6.91 -5.70
CA LEU A 49 9.04 -5.53 -5.47
C LEU A 49 10.46 -5.52 -4.89
N ASP A 50 11.16 -4.43 -5.13
CA ASP A 50 12.46 -4.17 -4.52
C ASP A 50 12.38 -3.02 -3.50
N SER A 51 13.52 -2.72 -2.88
CA SER A 51 13.63 -1.72 -1.83
C SER A 51 13.28 -0.29 -2.26
N ARG A 52 13.05 0.00 -3.56
CA ARG A 52 12.59 1.31 -4.03
C ARG A 52 11.19 1.66 -3.54
N ILE A 53 10.39 0.68 -3.11
CA ILE A 53 9.06 0.93 -2.54
C ILE A 53 9.13 1.54 -1.12
N LEU A 54 10.19 1.23 -0.38
CA LEU A 54 10.37 1.65 1.01
C LEU A 54 10.29 3.18 1.19
N PRO A 55 11.11 3.99 0.49
CA PRO A 55 11.05 5.45 0.63
C PRO A 55 9.70 6.03 0.22
N ILE A 56 8.97 5.38 -0.70
CA ILE A 56 7.63 5.82 -1.12
C ILE A 56 6.65 5.68 0.06
N ILE A 57 6.66 4.53 0.75
CA ILE A 57 5.81 4.29 1.93
C ILE A 57 6.25 5.19 3.10
N TRP A 58 7.54 5.32 3.36
CA TRP A 58 8.04 6.11 4.48
C TRP A 58 7.74 7.61 4.33
N HIS A 59 7.78 8.13 3.09
CA HIS A 59 7.52 9.54 2.80
C HIS A 59 6.07 9.84 2.43
N TRP A 60 5.14 8.93 2.66
CA TRP A 60 3.71 9.14 2.45
C TRP A 60 3.00 9.80 3.64
N LYS A 61 2.09 10.72 3.33
CA LYS A 61 1.16 11.35 4.27
C LYS A 61 -0.02 10.40 4.58
N SER A 62 0.19 9.50 5.52
CA SER A 62 -0.78 8.50 5.98
C SER A 62 -1.67 8.97 7.15
N ALA A 63 -2.61 8.13 7.57
CA ALA A 63 -3.40 8.28 8.81
C ALA A 63 -2.54 8.49 10.08
N LYS A 64 -1.30 7.97 10.11
CA LYS A 64 -0.36 8.12 11.23
C LYS A 64 0.73 9.19 10.99
N SER A 65 0.68 9.93 9.88
CA SER A 65 1.72 10.90 9.51
C SER A 65 1.18 12.04 8.66
N ILE A 66 1.17 13.27 9.19
CA ILE A 66 0.68 14.46 8.47
C ILE A 66 1.66 15.04 7.44
N ARG A 67 2.90 14.53 7.39
CA ARG A 67 3.95 14.96 6.45
C ARG A 67 4.17 13.90 5.39
N GLY A 68 4.50 14.34 4.18
CA GLY A 68 4.80 13.47 3.05
C GLY A 68 4.07 13.82 1.77
N ILE A 69 4.23 12.97 0.75
CA ILE A 69 3.46 13.00 -0.50
C ILE A 69 1.99 12.66 -0.23
N SER A 70 1.09 13.18 -1.07
CA SER A 70 -0.36 12.94 -0.96
C SER A 70 -0.74 11.49 -1.24
N ASP A 71 -1.97 11.11 -0.89
CA ASP A 71 -2.53 9.79 -1.24
C ASP A 71 -2.50 9.55 -2.75
N GLN A 72 -2.80 10.58 -3.55
CA GLN A 72 -2.78 10.47 -5.02
C GLN A 72 -1.37 10.17 -5.55
N GLU A 73 -0.38 10.98 -5.14
CA GLU A 73 1.02 10.79 -5.55
C GLU A 73 1.56 9.43 -5.07
N PHE A 74 1.16 9.01 -3.87
CA PHE A 74 1.51 7.71 -3.31
C PHE A 74 0.93 6.56 -4.14
N ASP A 75 -0.37 6.62 -4.46
CA ASP A 75 -1.06 5.61 -5.26
C ASP A 75 -0.41 5.46 -6.63
N GLU A 76 -0.16 6.58 -7.31
CA GLU A 76 0.51 6.58 -8.61
C GLU A 76 1.90 5.94 -8.54
N ALA A 77 2.71 6.31 -7.53
CA ALA A 77 4.06 5.80 -7.35
C ALA A 77 4.09 4.30 -7.02
N VAL A 78 3.24 3.84 -6.09
CA VAL A 78 3.15 2.43 -5.71
C VAL A 78 2.67 1.58 -6.89
N LEU A 79 1.59 2.00 -7.58
CA LEU A 79 1.07 1.24 -8.71
C LEU A 79 2.07 1.21 -9.87
N ALA A 80 2.85 2.26 -10.09
CA ALA A 80 3.94 2.25 -11.07
C ALA A 80 5.02 1.21 -10.72
N GLN A 81 5.46 1.15 -9.46
CA GLN A 81 6.41 0.13 -9.00
C GLN A 81 5.83 -1.29 -9.16
N MET A 82 4.57 -1.50 -8.77
CA MET A 82 3.90 -2.79 -8.91
C MET A 82 3.81 -3.23 -10.38
N ARG A 83 3.45 -2.32 -11.30
CA ARG A 83 3.44 -2.63 -12.74
C ARG A 83 4.84 -2.95 -13.26
N SER A 84 5.86 -2.19 -12.84
CA SER A 84 7.26 -2.42 -13.23
C SER A 84 7.79 -3.77 -12.74
N ALA A 85 7.40 -4.20 -11.54
CA ALA A 85 7.71 -5.51 -11.00
C ALA A 85 6.89 -6.64 -11.67
N GLY A 86 5.88 -6.29 -12.48
CA GLY A 86 5.06 -7.18 -13.31
C GLY A 86 3.82 -7.75 -12.60
N TYR A 87 3.28 -7.06 -11.60
CA TYR A 87 1.96 -7.34 -11.07
C TYR A 87 0.86 -6.92 -12.05
N LYS A 88 -0.19 -7.73 -12.13
CA LYS A 88 -1.38 -7.44 -12.93
C LYS A 88 -2.42 -6.77 -12.04
N LEU A 89 -2.57 -5.46 -12.20
CA LEU A 89 -3.57 -4.67 -11.50
C LEU A 89 -4.86 -4.68 -12.32
N ARG A 90 -6.00 -5.03 -11.71
CA ARG A 90 -7.30 -4.85 -12.35
C ARG A 90 -7.56 -3.37 -12.54
N ALA A 91 -8.04 -2.99 -13.73
CA ALA A 91 -8.55 -1.64 -13.93
C ALA A 91 -9.79 -1.46 -13.05
N THR A 92 -9.84 -0.35 -12.31
CA THR A 92 -11.06 0.12 -11.67
C THR A 92 -12.10 0.31 -12.77
N LYS A 93 -13.12 -0.54 -12.80
CA LYS A 93 -14.29 -0.29 -13.65
C LYS A 93 -14.99 0.92 -13.04
N ASN A 94 -14.85 2.08 -13.67
CA ASN A 94 -15.78 3.18 -13.45
C ASN A 94 -17.15 2.67 -13.91
N ILE A 95 -18.02 2.37 -12.95
CA ILE A 95 -19.44 2.22 -13.22
C ILE A 95 -19.94 3.66 -13.28
N GLU A 96 -20.24 4.11 -14.50
CA GLU A 96 -20.92 5.37 -14.78
C GLU A 96 -22.32 5.43 -14.13
#